data_AF-A0A7N2MBR3-F1
#
_entry.id   AF-A0A7N2MBR3-F1
#
_cell.length_a   1.000
_cell.length_b   1.000
_cell.length_c   1.000
_cell.angle_alpha   90.00
_cell.angle_beta   90.00
_cell.angle_gamma   90.00
#
_symmetry.space_group_name_H-M   'P 1'
#
loop_
_entity.id
_entity.type
_entity.pdbx_description
1 polymer ?
#
loop_
_entity_poly.entity_id
_entity_poly.type
_entity_poly.pdbx_seq_one_letter_code
_entity_poly.pdbx_strand_id
1 'polypeptide(L)'
;MGTTFLKSVYEMCNAGAVIHSHGMESCLITMINPLSKEFRITHMEMIKGICGHGYHDGLVVPIIENTAHEGELLESLTEAIRAYPKTTAVLVRNHGVFIWGDSWVSAKAQSVSLDASEGRTDGLLNKPPTCFDLCANEVIISTKVKVDGIELGWIQQQLLGNWWRSCKSMFDRKAECYHYLFDAAIKLHQLGLDWSTPSHGPICNVSGFWGCSGNFSRALKTGALSLDDMIEPSQHCVLLDIEGTTTPASFFSDVLFPYAHDNVGKHLAATYDSEEAQNDINLLRSQVQIDWEQGVIGAVPIPLDHVGKELVIASLAANVTAMIRADREVTSLKQLQGHIWRTGFQSNEFVAIVFDDVAKALARWHASGTKVYIYSSVIREAQQLLFANSNYGDLKKYLCGFFDTTVGNKKETRSYVEILKTVGIDRPADMLFVTDDFREAVAAAAAGLEVILSIRPGNGSLPQNHGFRTIESLLEIQH
;
A
#
# COMPACT_ATOMS: atom_id res chain seq x y z
N MET A 1 -15.89 -23.97 -16.21
CA MET A 1 -15.48 -25.15 -15.40
C MET A 1 -14.42 -24.83 -14.34
N GLY A 2 -13.73 -23.69 -14.37
CA GLY A 2 -12.84 -23.26 -13.26
C GLY A 2 -13.55 -22.75 -12.00
N THR A 3 -14.89 -22.65 -12.02
CA THR A 3 -15.73 -22.08 -10.94
C THR A 3 -15.86 -22.96 -9.70
N THR A 4 -15.57 -24.27 -9.79
CA THR A 4 -15.67 -25.21 -8.66
C THR A 4 -14.38 -25.31 -7.84
N PHE A 5 -13.22 -25.15 -8.49
CA PHE A 5 -11.91 -25.37 -7.87
C PHE A 5 -11.52 -24.24 -6.89
N LEU A 6 -11.51 -22.98 -7.34
CA LEU A 6 -11.22 -21.82 -6.49
C LEU A 6 -12.23 -21.66 -5.35
N LYS A 7 -13.48 -22.09 -5.59
CA LYS A 7 -14.53 -22.12 -4.57
C LYS A 7 -14.20 -23.06 -3.41
N SER A 8 -13.65 -24.25 -3.69
CA SER A 8 -13.28 -25.21 -2.65
C SER A 8 -12.12 -24.70 -1.78
N VAL A 9 -11.14 -24.03 -2.38
CA VAL A 9 -10.02 -23.39 -1.65
C VAL A 9 -10.56 -22.27 -0.75
N TYR A 10 -11.44 -21.44 -1.28
CA TYR A 10 -12.12 -20.37 -0.54
C TYR A 10 -12.85 -20.90 0.69
N GLU A 11 -13.65 -21.96 0.53
CA GLU A 11 -14.43 -22.57 1.62
C GLU A 11 -13.54 -23.25 2.66
N MET A 12 -12.49 -23.94 2.23
CA MET A 12 -11.57 -24.66 3.13
C MET A 12 -10.69 -23.74 3.96
N CYS A 13 -10.22 -22.64 3.37
CA CYS A 13 -9.33 -21.68 4.03
C CYS A 13 -10.10 -20.58 4.79
N ASN A 14 -11.45 -20.61 4.77
CA ASN A 14 -12.31 -19.52 5.25
C ASN A 14 -11.86 -18.15 4.70
N ALA A 15 -11.41 -18.12 3.45
CA ALA A 15 -10.80 -16.95 2.85
C ALA A 15 -11.86 -15.93 2.42
N GLY A 16 -11.51 -14.64 2.40
CA GLY A 16 -12.32 -13.59 1.78
C GLY A 16 -11.98 -13.36 0.30
N ALA A 17 -10.82 -13.83 -0.15
CA ALA A 17 -10.41 -13.87 -1.55
C ALA A 17 -9.28 -14.86 -1.81
N VAL A 18 -9.18 -15.33 -3.04
CA VAL A 18 -8.05 -16.14 -3.56
C VAL A 18 -7.53 -15.47 -4.84
N ILE A 19 -6.22 -15.34 -4.95
CA ILE A 19 -5.49 -14.81 -6.09
C ILE A 19 -4.63 -15.92 -6.69
N HIS A 20 -4.75 -16.10 -8.00
CA HIS A 20 -3.84 -16.94 -8.76
C HIS A 20 -2.90 -16.07 -9.59
N SER A 21 -1.60 -16.37 -9.54
CA SER A 21 -0.54 -15.66 -10.26
C SER A 21 0.40 -16.63 -10.95
N HIS A 22 0.71 -16.35 -12.22
CA HIS A 22 1.66 -17.10 -13.06
C HIS A 22 3.04 -16.43 -13.16
N GLY A 23 3.43 -15.60 -12.19
CA GLY A 23 4.70 -14.86 -12.29
C GLY A 23 5.91 -15.78 -12.44
N MET A 24 6.93 -15.28 -13.15
CA MET A 24 8.09 -16.07 -13.52
C MET A 24 8.85 -16.59 -12.29
N GLU A 25 8.89 -15.82 -11.21
CA GLU A 25 9.60 -16.14 -9.98
C GLU A 25 8.97 -17.34 -9.26
N SER A 26 7.63 -17.43 -9.26
CA SER A 26 6.91 -18.55 -8.65
C SER A 26 7.10 -19.84 -9.45
N CYS A 27 7.29 -19.74 -10.78
CA CYS A 27 7.71 -20.88 -11.59
C CYS A 27 9.16 -21.28 -11.28
N LEU A 28 10.12 -20.34 -11.39
CA LEU A 28 11.55 -20.60 -11.25
C LEU A 28 11.93 -21.16 -9.87
N ILE A 29 11.31 -20.67 -8.80
CA ILE A 29 11.60 -21.15 -7.44
C ILE A 29 11.26 -22.64 -7.26
N THR A 30 10.21 -23.12 -7.95
CA THR A 30 9.86 -24.55 -7.94
C THR A 30 10.80 -25.42 -8.77
N MET A 31 11.64 -24.80 -9.61
CA MET A 31 12.61 -25.50 -10.46
C MET A 31 14.00 -25.59 -9.82
N ILE A 32 14.32 -24.74 -8.84
CA ILE A 32 15.63 -24.74 -8.16
C ILE A 32 15.95 -26.11 -7.55
N ASN A 33 14.95 -26.76 -6.94
CA ASN A 33 15.07 -28.13 -6.48
C ASN A 33 13.82 -28.93 -6.91
N PRO A 34 13.91 -29.71 -8.00
CA PRO A 34 12.77 -30.48 -8.52
C PRO A 34 12.21 -31.53 -7.56
N LEU A 35 12.98 -31.95 -6.55
CA LEU A 35 12.56 -32.92 -5.55
C LEU A 35 11.95 -32.27 -4.30
N SER A 36 12.03 -30.94 -4.18
CA SER A 36 11.49 -30.25 -3.02
C SER A 36 9.96 -30.23 -3.06
N LYS A 37 9.36 -30.59 -1.94
CA LYS A 37 7.91 -30.47 -1.68
C LYS A 37 7.55 -29.13 -1.05
N GLU A 38 8.53 -28.31 -0.71
CA GLU A 38 8.35 -27.06 0.02
C GLU A 38 9.34 -26.01 -0.48
N PHE A 39 8.88 -24.77 -0.53
CA PHE A 39 9.71 -23.59 -0.53
C PHE A 39 9.89 -23.11 0.91
N ARG A 40 11.12 -22.74 1.28
CA ARG A 40 11.45 -22.24 2.61
C ARG A 40 12.32 -21.00 2.51
N ILE A 41 12.03 -20.00 3.32
CA ILE A 41 12.83 -18.78 3.47
C ILE A 41 12.68 -18.23 4.89
N THR A 42 13.69 -17.53 5.38
CA THR A 42 13.71 -16.96 6.74
C THR A 42 14.56 -15.68 6.76
N HIS A 43 14.50 -14.88 7.83
CA HIS A 43 15.33 -13.69 8.03
C HIS A 43 15.22 -12.67 6.88
N MET A 44 14.01 -12.51 6.33
CA MET A 44 13.69 -11.53 5.31
C MET A 44 12.56 -10.63 5.81
N GLU A 45 12.75 -9.31 5.72
CA GLU A 45 11.78 -8.32 6.22
C GLU A 45 10.38 -8.52 5.62
N MET A 46 10.32 -8.92 4.35
CA MET A 46 9.06 -9.14 3.63
C MET A 46 8.24 -10.34 4.15
N ILE A 47 8.79 -11.18 5.03
CA ILE A 47 8.03 -12.25 5.70
C ILE A 47 6.95 -11.66 6.62
N LYS A 48 7.20 -10.50 7.25
CA LYS A 48 6.24 -9.84 8.17
C LYS A 48 4.91 -9.49 7.52
N GLY A 49 4.92 -9.26 6.20
CA GLY A 49 3.70 -8.96 5.45
C GLY A 49 2.83 -10.19 5.15
N ILE A 50 3.28 -11.40 5.52
CA ILE A 50 2.50 -12.64 5.44
C ILE A 50 1.83 -12.86 6.78
N CYS A 51 0.52 -13.11 6.74
CA CYS A 51 -0.28 -13.27 7.95
C CYS A 51 0.32 -14.35 8.87
N GLY A 52 0.52 -14.01 10.15
CA GLY A 52 1.00 -14.95 11.17
C GLY A 52 2.50 -15.20 11.19
N HIS A 53 3.31 -14.40 10.49
CA HIS A 53 4.77 -14.51 10.48
C HIS A 53 5.47 -13.20 10.89
N GLY A 54 6.56 -13.31 11.65
CA GLY A 54 7.51 -12.24 11.95
C GLY A 54 8.85 -12.41 11.22
N TYR A 55 9.79 -11.47 11.41
CA TYR A 55 11.08 -11.47 10.71
C TYR A 55 11.92 -12.74 10.92
N HIS A 56 11.97 -13.23 12.16
CA HIS A 56 12.74 -14.42 12.53
C HIS A 56 12.04 -15.73 12.20
N ASP A 57 10.79 -15.68 11.74
CA ASP A 57 10.05 -16.89 11.42
C ASP A 57 10.55 -17.52 10.12
N GLY A 58 10.43 -18.84 10.05
CA GLY A 58 10.61 -19.58 8.81
C GLY A 58 9.29 -19.62 8.06
N LEU A 59 9.23 -18.97 6.91
CA LEU A 59 8.12 -19.12 5.99
C LEU A 59 8.26 -20.44 5.23
N VAL A 60 7.19 -21.24 5.24
CA VAL A 60 7.10 -22.50 4.50
C VAL A 60 5.90 -22.44 3.56
N VAL A 61 6.14 -22.63 2.27
CA VAL A 61 5.10 -22.70 1.23
C VAL A 61 5.14 -24.08 0.59
N PRO A 62 4.08 -24.89 0.66
CA PRO A 62 4.05 -26.20 0.01
C PRO A 62 4.09 -26.06 -1.52
N ILE A 63 4.74 -27.01 -2.17
CA ILE A 63 4.82 -27.15 -3.63
C ILE A 63 4.06 -28.42 -4.03
N ILE A 64 3.04 -28.28 -4.86
CA ILE A 64 2.31 -29.40 -5.46
C ILE A 64 2.70 -29.58 -6.93
N GLU A 65 2.58 -30.80 -7.43
CA GLU A 65 2.81 -31.10 -8.85
C GLU A 65 1.68 -30.57 -9.72
N ASN A 66 2.04 -30.05 -10.90
CA ASN A 66 1.07 -29.57 -11.86
C ASN A 66 0.37 -30.74 -12.57
N THR A 67 -0.90 -30.55 -12.93
CA THR A 67 -1.71 -31.51 -13.68
C THR A 67 -2.13 -30.92 -15.03
N ALA A 68 -2.64 -31.76 -15.93
CA ALA A 68 -3.08 -31.31 -17.25
C ALA A 68 -4.31 -30.39 -17.19
N HIS A 69 -5.14 -30.57 -16.16
CA HIS A 69 -6.34 -29.78 -15.93
C HIS A 69 -6.39 -29.24 -14.50
N GLU A 70 -6.71 -27.96 -14.34
CA GLU A 70 -6.79 -27.27 -13.05
C GLU A 70 -7.74 -27.97 -12.06
N GLY A 71 -8.84 -28.55 -12.56
CA GLY A 71 -9.78 -29.30 -11.72
C GLY A 71 -9.19 -30.55 -11.03
N GLU A 72 -8.08 -31.09 -11.56
CA GLU A 72 -7.36 -32.24 -10.99
C GLU A 72 -6.39 -31.83 -9.88
N LEU A 73 -6.07 -30.53 -9.74
CA LEU A 73 -5.25 -30.01 -8.64
C LEU A 73 -5.99 -30.03 -7.30
N LEU A 74 -7.31 -30.24 -7.28
CA LEU A 74 -8.13 -30.04 -6.09
C LEU A 74 -7.71 -30.94 -4.92
N GLU A 75 -7.40 -32.20 -5.20
CA GLU A 75 -7.04 -33.18 -4.18
C GLU A 75 -5.67 -32.85 -3.56
N SER A 76 -4.65 -32.61 -4.39
CA SER A 76 -3.29 -32.28 -3.93
C SER A 76 -3.23 -30.93 -3.23
N LEU A 77 -3.98 -29.93 -3.71
CA LEU A 77 -4.11 -28.64 -3.05
C LEU A 77 -4.82 -28.77 -1.71
N THR A 78 -5.86 -29.60 -1.63
CA THR A 78 -6.60 -29.87 -0.40
C THR A 78 -5.71 -30.53 0.65
N GLU A 79 -4.91 -31.52 0.24
CA GLU A 79 -3.95 -32.19 1.10
C GLU A 79 -2.87 -31.21 1.60
N ALA A 80 -2.35 -30.35 0.72
CA ALA A 80 -1.38 -29.31 1.09
C ALA A 80 -1.96 -28.33 2.12
N ILE A 81 -3.19 -27.82 1.92
CA ILE A 81 -3.83 -26.90 2.88
C ILE A 81 -4.00 -27.56 4.25
N ARG A 82 -4.36 -28.84 4.31
CA ARG A 82 -4.49 -29.59 5.57
C ARG A 82 -3.16 -29.85 6.25
N ALA A 83 -2.11 -30.17 5.47
CA ALA A 83 -0.78 -30.46 6.00
C ALA A 83 -0.06 -29.20 6.49
N TYR A 84 -0.37 -28.03 5.91
CA TYR A 84 0.29 -26.75 6.23
C TYR A 84 -0.74 -25.70 6.70
N PRO A 85 -1.34 -25.84 7.89
CA PRO A 85 -2.44 -24.98 8.34
C PRO A 85 -2.05 -23.51 8.59
N LYS A 86 -0.75 -23.20 8.63
CA LYS A 86 -0.22 -21.84 8.79
C LYS A 86 0.12 -21.14 7.46
N THR A 87 0.09 -21.86 6.34
CA THR A 87 0.39 -21.24 5.04
C THR A 87 -0.80 -20.43 4.55
N THR A 88 -0.52 -19.36 3.81
CA THR A 88 -1.51 -18.59 3.04
C THR A 88 -1.30 -18.70 1.54
N ALA A 89 -0.39 -19.59 1.11
CA ALA A 89 -0.10 -19.87 -0.28
C ALA A 89 0.25 -21.33 -0.56
N VAL A 90 0.03 -21.76 -1.80
CA VAL A 90 0.53 -23.02 -2.37
C VAL A 90 1.13 -22.76 -3.74
N LEU A 91 2.35 -23.24 -3.96
CA LEU A 91 3.03 -23.22 -5.25
C LEU A 91 2.63 -24.44 -6.08
N VAL A 92 2.39 -24.22 -7.37
CA VAL A 92 2.18 -25.29 -8.35
C VAL A 92 3.38 -25.32 -9.28
N ARG A 93 4.08 -26.46 -9.31
CA ARG A 93 5.36 -26.60 -10.01
C ARG A 93 5.23 -26.20 -11.48
N ASN A 94 6.14 -25.34 -11.96
CA ASN A 94 6.16 -24.85 -13.34
C ASN A 94 4.85 -24.17 -13.82
N HIS A 95 4.03 -23.65 -12.90
CA HIS A 95 2.73 -23.09 -13.24
C HIS A 95 2.46 -21.75 -12.57
N GLY A 96 2.64 -21.67 -11.26
CA GLY A 96 2.36 -20.44 -10.53
C GLY A 96 2.10 -20.66 -9.05
N VAL A 97 1.37 -19.73 -8.45
CA VAL A 97 1.03 -19.74 -7.02
C VAL A 97 -0.45 -19.41 -6.81
N PHE A 98 -1.06 -20.06 -5.82
CA PHE A 98 -2.37 -19.70 -5.28
C PHE A 98 -2.17 -19.07 -3.91
N ILE A 99 -2.72 -17.88 -3.69
CA ILE A 99 -2.55 -17.08 -2.47
C ILE A 99 -3.92 -16.66 -1.96
N TRP A 100 -4.17 -16.77 -0.66
CA TRP A 100 -5.45 -16.39 -0.06
C TRP A 100 -5.30 -15.47 1.15
N GLY A 101 -6.38 -14.77 1.49
CA GLY A 101 -6.45 -13.90 2.66
C GLY A 101 -7.88 -13.59 3.06
N ASP A 102 -8.05 -12.96 4.23
CA ASP A 102 -9.36 -12.64 4.83
C ASP A 102 -10.16 -11.61 4.02
N SER A 103 -9.50 -10.92 3.09
CA SER A 103 -10.09 -10.02 2.11
C SER A 103 -9.26 -10.02 0.83
N TRP A 104 -9.81 -9.50 -0.26
CA TRP A 104 -9.05 -9.29 -1.50
C TRP A 104 -7.84 -8.36 -1.30
N VAL A 105 -7.93 -7.40 -0.37
CA VAL A 105 -6.82 -6.51 0.00
C VAL A 105 -5.70 -7.30 0.67
N SER A 106 -6.03 -8.17 1.63
CA SER A 106 -5.08 -9.03 2.32
C SER A 106 -4.44 -10.06 1.37
N ALA A 107 -5.23 -10.70 0.50
CA ALA A 107 -4.70 -11.63 -0.51
C ALA A 107 -3.74 -10.91 -1.48
N LYS A 108 -4.06 -9.67 -1.88
CA LYS A 108 -3.22 -8.86 -2.78
C LYS A 108 -1.92 -8.41 -2.12
N ALA A 109 -1.98 -7.94 -0.88
CA ALA A 109 -0.82 -7.54 -0.07
C ALA A 109 0.18 -8.69 0.14
N GLN A 110 -0.28 -9.94 0.08
CA GLN A 110 0.61 -11.09 0.13
C GLN A 110 1.21 -11.42 -1.26
N SER A 111 0.60 -10.98 -2.36
CA SER A 111 0.83 -11.51 -3.72
C SER A 111 1.70 -10.67 -4.67
N VAL A 112 1.80 -9.35 -4.60
CA VAL A 112 2.33 -8.58 -5.77
C VAL A 112 3.86 -8.37 -5.73
N SER A 113 4.52 -8.47 -6.90
CA SER A 113 5.90 -8.00 -7.19
C SER A 113 5.84 -6.70 -8.01
N LEU A 114 6.67 -5.70 -7.69
CA LEU A 114 6.98 -4.60 -8.60
C LEU A 114 8.19 -4.97 -9.45
N ASP A 115 7.97 -5.66 -10.57
CA ASP A 115 8.96 -5.66 -11.66
C ASP A 115 8.27 -5.60 -13.02
N ALA A 116 8.00 -4.37 -13.46
CA ALA A 116 7.86 -3.99 -14.86
C ALA A 116 8.19 -2.49 -15.01
N SER A 117 9.44 -2.21 -15.34
CA SER A 117 9.99 -0.95 -15.89
C SER A 117 10.16 0.26 -14.96
N GLU A 118 11.22 0.28 -14.16
CA GLU A 118 12.03 1.50 -14.02
C GLU A 118 13.02 1.57 -15.19
N GLY A 119 12.58 2.19 -16.29
CA GLY A 119 13.47 2.57 -17.38
C GLY A 119 14.43 3.66 -16.91
N ARG A 120 15.62 3.23 -16.46
CA ARG A 120 16.80 4.08 -16.29
C ARG A 120 17.13 4.70 -17.65
N THR A 121 16.81 5.98 -17.85
CA THR A 121 17.24 6.73 -19.03
C THR A 121 18.65 7.27 -18.79
N ASP A 122 19.65 6.40 -18.88
CA ASP A 122 21.01 6.87 -19.17
C ASP A 122 21.06 7.25 -20.65
N GLY A 123 21.40 8.51 -20.90
CA GLY A 123 21.47 9.08 -22.23
C GLY A 123 22.53 8.40 -23.10
N LEU A 124 22.11 7.92 -24.27
CA LEU A 124 22.83 7.83 -25.56
C LEU A 124 22.23 6.66 -26.37
N LEU A 125 21.20 6.97 -27.15
CA LEU A 125 20.87 6.47 -28.51
C LEU A 125 19.35 6.47 -28.72
N ASN A 126 18.90 7.37 -29.60
CA ASN A 126 17.55 7.40 -30.13
C ASN A 126 17.20 6.06 -30.81
N LYS A 127 16.33 5.27 -30.17
CA LYS A 127 15.42 4.34 -30.85
C LYS A 127 14.05 4.36 -30.17
N PRO A 128 12.94 4.47 -30.92
CA PRO A 128 11.61 4.27 -30.35
C PRO A 128 11.45 2.79 -29.97
N PRO A 129 10.90 2.45 -28.79
CA PRO A 129 10.59 1.06 -28.47
C PRO A 129 9.43 0.58 -29.37
N THR A 130 9.78 -0.19 -30.39
CA THR A 130 8.86 -1.02 -31.17
C THR A 130 8.46 -2.25 -30.35
N CYS A 131 7.17 -2.59 -30.39
CA CYS A 131 6.52 -3.77 -29.83
C CYS A 131 7.43 -5.01 -29.75
N PHE A 132 7.73 -5.49 -28.53
CA PHE A 132 7.86 -6.89 -28.08
C PHE A 132 8.21 -6.84 -26.57
N ASP A 133 7.75 -7.82 -25.80
CA ASP A 133 7.95 -8.03 -24.34
C ASP A 133 6.90 -7.46 -23.36
N LEU A 134 5.62 -7.68 -23.68
CA LEU A 134 4.55 -7.82 -22.70
C LEU A 134 3.99 -9.26 -22.79
N CYS A 135 4.59 -10.20 -22.05
CA CYS A 135 3.89 -11.42 -21.62
C CYS A 135 3.43 -11.13 -20.17
N ALA A 136 2.19 -10.69 -19.98
CA ALA A 136 1.04 -11.55 -19.73
C ALA A 136 1.11 -12.26 -18.36
N ASN A 137 1.04 -11.50 -17.26
CA ASN A 137 0.56 -12.04 -15.99
C ASN A 137 -0.98 -12.03 -16.07
N GLU A 138 -1.60 -13.16 -16.42
CA GLU A 138 -3.02 -13.35 -16.17
C GLU A 138 -3.21 -13.51 -14.65
N VAL A 139 -3.91 -12.55 -14.02
CA VAL A 139 -4.31 -12.67 -12.62
C VAL A 139 -5.78 -13.02 -12.61
N ILE A 140 -6.10 -14.19 -12.04
CA ILE A 140 -7.48 -14.61 -11.81
C ILE A 140 -7.81 -14.30 -10.36
N ILE A 141 -8.79 -13.42 -10.15
CA ILE A 141 -9.29 -13.08 -8.81
C ILE A 141 -10.68 -13.70 -8.66
N SER A 142 -10.90 -14.41 -7.56
CA SER A 142 -12.23 -14.84 -7.12
C SER A 142 -12.59 -14.17 -5.80
N THR A 143 -13.67 -13.38 -5.81
CA THR A 143 -14.21 -12.69 -4.62
C THR A 143 -15.68 -13.02 -4.43
N LYS A 144 -16.15 -12.95 -3.17
CA LYS A 144 -17.56 -13.11 -2.80
C LYS A 144 -18.15 -11.73 -2.53
N VAL A 145 -19.17 -11.32 -3.30
CA VAL A 145 -19.86 -10.04 -3.07
C VAL A 145 -20.94 -10.26 -2.02
N LYS A 146 -20.79 -9.62 -0.85
CA LYS A 146 -21.85 -9.51 0.16
C LYS A 146 -22.35 -8.07 0.19
N VAL A 147 -23.65 -7.89 -0.01
CA VAL A 147 -24.35 -6.61 0.22
C VAL A 147 -25.39 -6.89 1.30
N ASP A 148 -25.33 -6.13 2.41
CA ASP A 148 -26.30 -6.18 3.52
C ASP A 148 -26.59 -7.58 4.08
N GLY A 149 -25.56 -8.42 4.17
CA GLY A 149 -25.67 -9.78 4.72
C GLY A 149 -26.36 -10.80 3.80
N ILE A 150 -26.73 -10.40 2.58
CA ILE A 150 -27.34 -11.27 1.57
C ILE A 150 -26.27 -11.66 0.53
N GLU A 151 -26.14 -12.96 0.26
CA GLU A 151 -25.19 -13.48 -0.72
C GLU A 151 -25.71 -13.28 -2.15
N LEU A 152 -25.03 -12.42 -2.94
CA LEU A 152 -25.48 -12.04 -4.29
C LEU A 152 -24.85 -12.83 -5.45
N GLY A 153 -23.81 -13.63 -5.21
CA GLY A 153 -23.20 -14.51 -6.22
C GLY A 153 -21.67 -14.37 -6.35
N TRP A 154 -21.11 -15.12 -7.31
CA TRP A 154 -19.66 -15.24 -7.56
C TRP A 154 -19.21 -14.35 -8.71
N ILE A 155 -18.08 -13.66 -8.54
CA ILE A 155 -17.40 -12.95 -9.64
C ILE A 155 -16.00 -13.55 -9.81
N GLN A 156 -15.74 -14.11 -11.00
CA GLN A 156 -14.41 -14.50 -11.45
C GLN A 156 -13.97 -13.52 -12.52
N GLN A 157 -12.92 -12.75 -12.27
CA GLN A 157 -12.41 -11.74 -13.20
C GLN A 157 -11.03 -12.17 -13.70
N GLN A 158 -10.92 -12.45 -15.00
CA GLN A 158 -9.65 -12.68 -15.69
C GLN A 158 -9.17 -11.32 -16.21
N LEU A 159 -8.16 -10.75 -15.55
CA LEU A 159 -7.69 -9.40 -15.88
C LEU A 159 -6.55 -9.49 -16.90
N LEU A 160 -6.85 -9.23 -18.17
CA LEU A 160 -5.84 -8.93 -19.19
C LEU A 160 -5.29 -7.51 -18.93
N GLY A 161 -3.96 -7.35 -19.05
CA GLY A 161 -3.12 -6.26 -18.48
C GLY A 161 -3.49 -4.77 -18.70
N ASN A 162 -4.64 -4.45 -19.31
CA ASN A 162 -5.11 -3.07 -19.47
C ASN A 162 -5.81 -2.53 -18.21
N TRP A 163 -6.50 -3.37 -17.42
CA TRP A 163 -7.07 -2.95 -16.12
C TRP A 163 -5.99 -2.58 -15.09
N TRP A 164 -4.79 -3.16 -15.24
CA TRP A 164 -3.64 -2.88 -14.37
C TRP A 164 -3.12 -1.44 -14.51
N ARG A 165 -3.30 -0.80 -15.68
CA ARG A 165 -2.83 0.57 -15.93
C ARG A 165 -3.73 1.63 -15.30
N SER A 166 -5.06 1.51 -15.44
CA SER A 166 -6.01 2.48 -14.85
C SER A 166 -6.13 2.35 -13.33
N CYS A 167 -5.79 1.18 -12.77
CA CYS A 167 -5.72 0.98 -11.33
C CYS A 167 -4.40 1.44 -10.69
N LYS A 168 -3.37 1.79 -11.47
CA LYS A 168 -2.03 2.12 -10.97
C LYS A 168 -2.00 3.31 -9.99
N SER A 169 -2.95 4.24 -10.09
CA SER A 169 -3.08 5.39 -9.16
C SER A 169 -3.80 5.06 -7.84
N MET A 170 -4.48 3.91 -7.75
CA MET A 170 -5.29 3.52 -6.59
C MET A 170 -4.53 2.57 -5.62
N PHE A 171 -3.35 2.10 -6.02
CA PHE A 171 -2.63 1.01 -5.37
C PHE A 171 -1.22 1.41 -4.91
N ASP A 172 -1.17 2.09 -3.77
CA ASP A 172 0.10 2.43 -3.10
C ASP A 172 0.17 1.76 -1.71
N ARG A 173 0.03 0.43 -1.68
CA ARG A 173 0.29 -0.39 -0.48
C ARG A 173 1.45 -1.34 -0.77
N LYS A 174 2.63 -0.97 -0.29
CA LYS A 174 3.80 -1.84 -0.18
C LYS A 174 3.55 -2.90 0.88
N ALA A 175 3.03 -4.03 0.46
CA ALA A 175 3.38 -5.31 1.01
C ALA A 175 3.51 -6.22 -0.23
N GLU A 176 4.75 -6.59 -0.52
CA GLU A 176 5.18 -7.29 -1.73
C GLU A 176 5.87 -8.57 -1.26
N CYS A 177 5.09 -9.54 -0.79
CA CYS A 177 5.67 -10.57 0.06
C CYS A 177 6.13 -11.78 -0.76
N TYR A 178 5.22 -12.57 -1.33
CA TYR A 178 5.59 -13.86 -1.93
C TYR A 178 6.53 -13.74 -3.14
N HIS A 179 6.23 -12.88 -4.12
CA HIS A 179 7.08 -12.78 -5.31
C HIS A 179 8.46 -12.19 -5.01
N TYR A 180 8.54 -11.18 -4.13
CA TYR A 180 9.83 -10.67 -3.67
C TYR A 180 10.63 -11.77 -2.98
N LEU A 181 10.00 -12.56 -2.10
CA LEU A 181 10.67 -13.65 -1.39
C LEU A 181 11.12 -14.76 -2.36
N PHE A 182 10.36 -15.03 -3.42
CA PHE A 182 10.78 -15.97 -4.47
C PHE A 182 12.00 -15.43 -5.24
N ASP A 183 11.98 -14.17 -5.67
CA ASP A 183 13.11 -13.55 -6.35
C ASP A 183 14.37 -13.48 -5.46
N ALA A 184 14.20 -13.07 -4.21
CA ALA A 184 15.28 -13.06 -3.22
C ALA A 184 15.88 -14.46 -3.03
N ALA A 185 15.04 -15.50 -2.94
CA ALA A 185 15.52 -16.87 -2.85
C ALA A 185 16.26 -17.34 -4.10
N ILE A 186 15.79 -16.96 -5.30
CA ILE A 186 16.47 -17.26 -6.56
C ILE A 186 17.86 -16.60 -6.57
N LYS A 187 17.96 -15.33 -6.17
CA LYS A 187 19.23 -14.59 -6.09
C LYS A 187 20.17 -15.17 -5.03
N LEU A 188 19.65 -15.54 -3.84
CA LEU A 188 20.43 -16.22 -2.81
C LEU A 188 20.99 -17.55 -3.33
N HIS A 189 20.16 -18.34 -4.03
CA HIS A 189 20.60 -19.60 -4.61
C HIS A 189 21.71 -19.42 -5.65
N GLN A 190 21.62 -18.38 -6.50
CA GLN A 190 22.68 -18.01 -7.43
C GLN A 190 23.99 -17.64 -6.74
N LEU A 191 23.92 -17.12 -5.51
CA LEU A 191 25.07 -16.81 -4.65
C LEU A 191 25.54 -18.02 -3.82
N GLY A 192 24.93 -19.20 -3.99
CA GLY A 192 25.25 -20.42 -3.24
C GLY A 192 24.74 -20.41 -1.80
N LEU A 193 23.78 -19.54 -1.48
CA LEU A 193 23.13 -19.40 -0.18
C LEU A 193 21.72 -20.00 -0.21
N ASP A 194 21.25 -20.48 0.93
CA ASP A 194 19.88 -20.99 1.09
C ASP A 194 19.31 -20.70 2.48
N TRP A 195 18.06 -21.13 2.73
CA TRP A 195 17.39 -20.94 4.02
C TRP A 195 18.07 -21.67 5.19
N SER A 196 18.98 -22.62 4.92
CA SER A 196 19.72 -23.38 5.94
C SER A 196 21.01 -22.69 6.39
N THR A 197 21.34 -21.53 5.81
CA THR A 197 22.45 -20.67 6.20
C THR A 197 21.91 -19.42 6.93
N PRO A 198 21.66 -19.50 8.26
CA PRO A 198 20.79 -18.55 8.98
C PRO A 198 21.48 -17.22 9.33
N SER A 199 22.64 -16.92 8.74
CA SER A 199 23.34 -15.64 8.89
C SER A 199 23.62 -15.05 7.51
N HIS A 200 22.66 -14.33 6.95
CA HIS A 200 22.92 -13.44 5.81
C HIS A 200 23.71 -12.20 6.28
N GLY A 201 24.88 -12.43 6.88
CA GLY A 201 25.84 -11.37 7.24
C GLY A 201 26.37 -10.65 6.00
N PRO A 202 27.28 -9.67 6.16
CA PRO A 202 27.84 -8.94 5.02
C PRO A 202 28.37 -9.91 3.95
N ILE A 203 27.86 -9.79 2.73
CA ILE A 203 28.27 -10.62 1.59
C ILE A 203 29.76 -10.39 1.37
N CYS A 204 30.59 -11.32 1.83
CA CYS A 204 32.02 -11.28 1.58
C CYS A 204 32.25 -11.70 0.13
N ASN A 205 32.89 -10.80 -0.65
CA ASN A 205 33.25 -10.94 -2.06
C ASN A 205 33.43 -12.40 -2.52
N VAL A 206 32.53 -12.89 -3.36
CA VAL A 206 32.72 -14.15 -4.08
C VAL A 206 33.39 -13.84 -5.41
N SER A 207 34.73 -13.85 -5.41
CA SER A 207 35.51 -13.89 -6.64
C SER A 207 35.60 -15.32 -7.16
N GLY A 208 35.11 -15.54 -8.39
CA GLY A 208 35.73 -16.47 -9.35
C GLY A 208 35.42 -17.96 -9.21
N PHE A 209 35.14 -18.56 -10.36
CA PHE A 209 34.67 -19.93 -10.60
C PHE A 209 35.82 -20.96 -10.74
N TRP A 210 35.52 -22.21 -10.35
CA TRP A 210 36.11 -23.52 -10.72
C TRP A 210 37.53 -23.94 -10.28
N GLY A 211 37.60 -25.09 -9.58
CA GLY A 211 38.70 -26.06 -9.73
C GLY A 211 39.18 -26.75 -8.45
N CYS A 212 38.88 -28.05 -8.34
CA CYS A 212 39.67 -29.11 -7.69
C CYS A 212 40.07 -29.04 -6.20
N SER A 213 39.60 -30.05 -5.46
CA SER A 213 40.25 -30.80 -4.37
C SER A 213 41.52 -30.20 -3.72
N GLY A 214 41.42 -29.86 -2.43
CA GLY A 214 42.60 -29.55 -1.62
C GLY A 214 42.25 -29.17 -0.19
N ASN A 215 42.49 -30.08 0.76
CA ASN A 215 42.53 -29.81 2.18
C ASN A 215 43.46 -28.63 2.49
N PHE A 216 42.93 -27.56 3.09
CA PHE A 216 43.73 -26.67 3.93
C PHE A 216 42.96 -26.31 5.20
N SER A 217 43.27 -27.07 6.25
CA SER A 217 43.08 -26.69 7.63
C SER A 217 43.91 -25.45 7.93
N ARG A 218 43.26 -24.33 8.26
CA ARG A 218 43.93 -23.28 9.04
C ARG A 218 42.96 -22.63 10.00
N ALA A 219 43.08 -23.05 11.26
CA ALA A 219 42.43 -22.49 12.42
C ALA A 219 42.57 -20.96 12.46
N LEU A 220 41.44 -20.28 12.63
CA LEU A 220 41.39 -18.93 13.15
C LEU A 220 40.48 -18.95 14.38
N LYS A 221 41.07 -18.49 15.47
CA LYS A 221 40.64 -18.60 16.86
C LYS A 221 39.22 -18.03 17.05
N THR A 222 38.40 -18.81 17.72
CA THR A 222 37.21 -18.37 18.44
C THR A 222 37.61 -17.36 19.52
N GLY A 223 37.62 -16.08 19.16
CA GLY A 223 37.49 -15.00 20.13
C GLY A 223 36.04 -14.96 20.56
N ALA A 224 35.77 -15.30 21.82
CA ALA A 224 34.48 -15.09 22.45
C ALA A 224 34.17 -13.58 22.42
N LEU A 225 33.36 -13.15 21.46
CA LEU A 225 32.65 -11.87 21.54
C LEU A 225 31.42 -12.13 22.41
N SER A 226 31.36 -11.38 23.51
CA SER A 226 30.28 -11.37 24.47
C SER A 226 28.94 -11.22 23.79
N LEU A 227 27.98 -12.05 24.22
CA LEU A 227 26.61 -12.13 23.73
C LEU A 227 25.73 -10.93 24.14
N ASP A 228 26.33 -9.77 24.42
CA ASP A 228 25.69 -8.70 25.21
C ASP A 228 25.54 -7.35 24.49
N ASP A 229 25.88 -7.24 23.20
CA ASP A 229 25.71 -5.98 22.45
C ASP A 229 25.34 -6.21 20.98
N MET A 230 24.15 -6.78 20.74
CA MET A 230 23.40 -6.52 19.50
C MET A 230 21.94 -6.22 19.87
N ILE A 231 21.76 -5.16 20.65
CA ILE A 231 20.47 -4.46 20.68
C ILE A 231 20.29 -3.92 19.26
N GLU A 232 19.44 -4.58 18.47
CA GLU A 232 18.84 -4.01 17.26
C GLU A 232 18.46 -2.56 17.60
N PRO A 233 18.99 -1.54 16.88
CA PRO A 233 18.61 -0.16 17.18
C PRO A 233 17.09 -0.10 17.07
N SER A 234 16.43 0.27 18.18
CA SER A 234 14.99 0.44 18.21
C SER A 234 14.58 1.25 16.99
N GLN A 235 13.88 0.62 16.03
CA GLN A 235 13.45 1.30 14.82
C GLN A 235 12.39 2.32 15.23
N HIS A 236 12.83 3.53 15.56
CA HIS A 236 11.94 4.62 15.89
C HIS A 236 11.14 4.97 14.65
N CYS A 237 9.82 4.80 14.75
CA CYS A 237 8.88 5.11 13.69
C CYS A 237 8.00 6.28 14.12
N VAL A 238 7.79 7.23 13.22
CA VAL A 238 6.92 8.38 13.45
C VAL A 238 5.77 8.34 12.44
N LEU A 239 4.55 8.43 12.94
CA LEU A 239 3.32 8.60 12.17
C LEU A 239 2.84 10.04 12.39
N LEU A 240 2.65 10.80 11.31
CA LEU A 240 2.22 12.20 11.37
C LEU A 240 0.85 12.38 10.75
N ASP A 241 0.02 13.19 11.39
CA ASP A 241 -1.11 13.83 10.73
C ASP A 241 -0.67 15.02 9.84
N ILE A 242 -1.57 15.46 8.97
CA ILE A 242 -1.37 16.60 8.08
C ILE A 242 -1.97 17.87 8.69
N GLU A 243 -3.30 17.95 8.71
CA GLU A 243 -4.04 19.12 9.14
C GLU A 243 -3.75 19.41 10.62
N GLY A 244 -3.51 20.68 10.98
CA GLY A 244 -3.21 21.08 12.36
C GLY A 244 -1.88 20.53 12.95
N THR A 245 -1.12 19.74 12.19
CA THR A 245 0.09 19.06 12.68
C THR A 245 1.34 19.43 11.87
N THR A 246 1.34 19.11 10.57
CA THR A 246 2.42 19.50 9.63
C THR A 246 2.02 20.68 8.74
N THR A 247 0.73 20.86 8.51
CA THR A 247 0.14 21.87 7.64
C THR A 247 -0.93 22.65 8.42
N PRO A 248 -0.99 23.99 8.32
CA PRO A 248 -2.06 24.77 8.96
C PRO A 248 -3.44 24.33 8.47
N ALA A 249 -4.41 24.17 9.38
CA ALA A 249 -5.79 23.86 9.01
C ALA A 249 -6.37 24.91 8.03
N SER A 250 -5.99 26.18 8.21
CA SER A 250 -6.36 27.27 7.31
C SER A 250 -5.92 27.05 5.86
N PHE A 251 -4.86 26.29 5.60
CA PHE A 251 -4.46 25.99 4.22
C PHE A 251 -5.52 25.15 3.48
N PHE A 252 -6.22 24.27 4.21
CA PHE A 252 -7.32 23.49 3.64
C PHE A 252 -8.55 24.37 3.40
N SER A 253 -8.98 25.11 4.43
CA SER A 253 -10.19 25.94 4.36
C SER A 253 -10.06 27.16 3.44
N ASP A 254 -8.87 27.75 3.36
CA ASP A 254 -8.67 29.04 2.70
C ASP A 254 -8.01 28.90 1.32
N VAL A 255 -7.37 27.77 1.03
CA VAL A 255 -6.66 27.55 -0.25
C VAL A 255 -7.18 26.32 -0.98
N LEU A 256 -7.02 25.11 -0.43
CA LEU A 256 -7.32 23.89 -1.19
C LEU A 256 -8.81 23.72 -1.53
N PHE A 257 -9.71 23.88 -0.56
CA PHE A 257 -11.14 23.74 -0.84
C PHE A 257 -11.69 24.87 -1.73
N PRO A 258 -11.35 26.15 -1.51
CA PRO A 258 -11.72 27.22 -2.45
C PRO A 258 -11.15 27.00 -3.85
N TYR A 259 -9.91 26.54 -3.98
CA TYR A 259 -9.31 26.23 -5.29
C TYR A 259 -10.10 25.16 -6.04
N ALA A 260 -10.49 24.07 -5.36
CA ALA A 260 -11.30 23.03 -5.97
C ALA A 260 -12.69 23.55 -6.39
N HIS A 261 -13.33 24.35 -5.54
CA HIS A 261 -14.62 25.00 -5.83
C HIS A 261 -14.54 25.90 -7.07
N ASP A 262 -13.53 26.76 -7.16
CA ASP A 262 -13.41 27.77 -8.22
C ASP A 262 -12.95 27.17 -9.56
N ASN A 263 -12.29 26.01 -9.55
CA ASN A 263 -11.71 25.41 -10.74
C ASN A 263 -12.41 24.12 -11.22
N VAL A 264 -13.42 23.60 -10.51
CA VAL A 264 -14.15 22.39 -10.93
C VAL A 264 -14.66 22.46 -12.37
N GLY A 265 -15.30 23.58 -12.75
CA GLY A 265 -15.86 23.74 -14.09
C GLY A 265 -14.77 23.79 -15.17
N LYS A 266 -13.66 24.50 -14.91
CA LYS A 266 -12.53 24.59 -15.84
C LYS A 266 -11.84 23.24 -16.00
N HIS A 267 -11.59 22.55 -14.89
CA HIS A 267 -10.97 21.23 -14.89
C HIS A 267 -11.81 20.24 -15.69
N LEU A 268 -13.10 20.09 -15.37
CA LEU A 268 -13.99 19.20 -16.10
C LEU A 268 -14.10 19.56 -17.58
N ALA A 269 -14.11 20.85 -17.95
CA ALA A 269 -14.14 21.25 -19.36
C ALA A 269 -12.86 20.84 -20.12
N ALA A 270 -11.69 21.00 -19.49
CA ALA A 270 -10.40 20.67 -20.06
C ALA A 270 -10.14 19.16 -20.14
N THR A 271 -10.59 18.40 -19.14
CA THR A 271 -10.28 16.96 -19.02
C THR A 271 -11.43 16.05 -19.42
N TYR A 272 -12.62 16.57 -19.76
CA TYR A 272 -13.85 15.78 -19.96
C TYR A 272 -13.64 14.50 -20.76
N ASP A 273 -12.93 14.57 -21.90
CA ASP A 273 -12.81 13.46 -22.85
C ASP A 273 -11.73 12.43 -22.44
N SER A 274 -11.03 12.67 -21.32
CA SER A 274 -10.06 11.75 -20.74
C SER A 274 -10.74 10.62 -19.98
N GLU A 275 -10.10 9.45 -19.95
CA GLU A 275 -10.61 8.28 -19.22
C GLU A 275 -10.73 8.56 -17.71
N GLU A 276 -9.76 9.28 -17.13
CA GLU A 276 -9.76 9.66 -15.71
C GLU A 276 -10.97 10.54 -15.36
N ALA A 277 -11.22 11.59 -16.16
CA ALA A 277 -12.37 12.47 -15.93
C ALA A 277 -13.70 11.74 -16.14
N GLN A 278 -13.80 10.85 -17.14
CA GLN A 278 -15.01 10.06 -17.35
C GLN A 278 -15.29 9.13 -16.15
N ASN A 279 -14.27 8.55 -15.53
CA ASN A 279 -14.43 7.77 -14.31
C ASN A 279 -14.93 8.63 -13.14
N ASP A 280 -14.36 9.82 -12.95
CA ASP A 280 -14.84 10.77 -11.92
C ASP A 280 -16.29 11.17 -12.15
N ILE A 281 -16.64 11.51 -13.39
CA ILE A 281 -17.99 11.90 -13.80
C ILE A 281 -18.98 10.77 -13.51
N ASN A 282 -18.63 9.52 -13.82
CA ASN A 282 -19.50 8.37 -13.56
C ASN A 282 -19.72 8.14 -12.06
N LEU A 283 -18.67 8.22 -11.25
CA LEU A 283 -18.78 8.09 -9.79
C LEU A 283 -19.61 9.22 -9.17
N LEU A 284 -19.40 10.46 -9.63
CA LEU A 284 -20.19 11.61 -9.18
C LEU A 284 -21.65 11.51 -9.61
N ARG A 285 -21.92 11.01 -10.82
CA ARG A 285 -23.29 10.74 -11.28
C ARG A 285 -24.01 9.76 -10.38
N SER A 286 -23.37 8.63 -10.05
CA SER A 286 -23.95 7.65 -9.13
C SER A 286 -24.22 8.26 -7.75
N GLN A 287 -23.27 9.04 -7.22
CA GLN A 287 -23.44 9.68 -5.92
C GLN A 287 -24.57 10.71 -5.93
N VAL A 288 -24.63 11.59 -6.93
CA VAL A 288 -25.67 12.62 -7.05
C VAL A 288 -27.04 11.99 -7.23
N GLN A 289 -27.14 10.86 -7.94
CA GLN A 289 -28.39 10.12 -8.05
C GLN A 289 -28.88 9.61 -6.69
N ILE A 290 -27.98 9.01 -5.89
CA ILE A 290 -28.29 8.56 -4.52
C ILE A 290 -28.72 9.75 -3.66
N ASP A 291 -27.98 10.86 -3.72
CA ASP A 291 -28.27 12.06 -2.95
C ASP A 291 -29.63 12.67 -3.32
N TRP A 292 -29.97 12.67 -4.61
CA TRP A 292 -31.27 13.13 -5.11
C TRP A 292 -32.42 12.26 -4.58
N GLU A 293 -32.27 10.93 -4.66
CA GLU A 293 -33.27 9.98 -4.16
C GLU A 293 -33.48 10.09 -2.64
N GLN A 294 -32.42 10.43 -1.91
CA GLN A 294 -32.45 10.67 -0.46
C GLN A 294 -32.93 12.08 -0.07
N GLY A 295 -33.19 12.96 -1.04
CA GLY A 295 -33.64 14.33 -0.80
C GLY A 295 -32.57 15.23 -0.17
N VAL A 296 -31.29 14.97 -0.42
CA VAL A 296 -30.18 15.79 0.04
C VAL A 296 -30.28 17.18 -0.57
N ILE A 297 -30.23 18.22 0.28
CA ILE A 297 -30.35 19.61 -0.15
C ILE A 297 -29.19 19.96 -1.10
N GLY A 298 -29.53 20.49 -2.27
CA GLY A 298 -28.56 20.92 -3.28
C GLY A 298 -28.15 19.83 -4.29
N ALA A 299 -28.61 18.59 -4.11
CA ALA A 299 -28.48 17.57 -5.14
C ALA A 299 -29.43 17.88 -6.31
N VAL A 300 -28.93 17.82 -7.54
CA VAL A 300 -29.70 18.03 -8.77
C VAL A 300 -29.31 16.96 -9.79
N PRO A 301 -30.27 16.28 -10.46
CA PRO A 301 -29.95 15.23 -11.41
C PRO A 301 -29.04 15.74 -12.53
N ILE A 302 -28.04 14.93 -12.87
CA ILE A 302 -27.11 15.25 -13.95
C ILE A 302 -27.72 14.81 -15.29
N PRO A 303 -27.77 15.70 -16.30
CA PRO A 303 -28.28 15.35 -17.63
C PRO A 303 -27.50 14.21 -18.27
N LEU A 304 -28.16 13.50 -19.18
CA LEU A 304 -27.55 12.47 -20.01
C LEU A 304 -26.57 13.09 -21.02
N ASP A 305 -25.54 12.32 -21.42
CA ASP A 305 -24.44 12.83 -22.26
C ASP A 305 -24.89 13.41 -23.61
N HIS A 306 -25.96 12.87 -24.18
CA HIS A 306 -26.48 13.32 -25.48
C HIS A 306 -27.10 14.73 -25.45
N VAL A 307 -27.34 15.30 -24.26
CA VAL A 307 -27.87 16.66 -24.09
C VAL A 307 -26.78 17.72 -24.32
N GLY A 308 -25.50 17.33 -24.23
CA GLY A 308 -24.36 18.18 -24.51
C GLY A 308 -23.40 18.31 -23.33
N LYS A 309 -22.10 18.18 -23.63
CA LYS A 309 -20.97 18.23 -22.67
C LYS A 309 -21.04 19.44 -21.73
N GLU A 310 -21.33 20.62 -22.25
CA GLU A 310 -21.35 21.87 -21.48
C GLU A 310 -22.41 21.85 -20.36
N LEU A 311 -23.59 21.29 -20.63
CA LEU A 311 -24.67 21.20 -19.65
C LEU A 311 -24.36 20.16 -18.57
N VAL A 312 -23.75 19.05 -18.95
CA VAL A 312 -23.29 18.01 -18.03
C VAL A 312 -22.25 18.59 -17.06
N ILE A 313 -21.25 19.30 -17.58
CA ILE A 313 -20.21 19.96 -16.76
C ILE A 313 -20.82 20.98 -15.81
N ALA A 314 -21.73 21.83 -16.29
CA ALA A 314 -22.37 22.85 -15.45
C ALA A 314 -23.17 22.22 -14.29
N SER A 315 -23.92 21.14 -14.57
CA SER A 315 -24.68 20.41 -13.53
C SER A 315 -23.76 19.73 -12.52
N LEU A 316 -22.69 19.08 -12.98
CA LEU A 316 -21.68 18.47 -12.10
C LEU A 316 -21.00 19.52 -11.21
N ALA A 317 -20.56 20.63 -11.80
CA ALA A 317 -19.91 21.72 -11.09
C ALA A 317 -20.82 22.30 -9.99
N ALA A 318 -22.12 22.46 -10.28
CA ALA A 318 -23.10 22.92 -9.29
C ALA A 318 -23.27 21.92 -8.13
N ASN A 319 -23.38 20.63 -8.43
CA ASN A 319 -23.48 19.57 -7.41
C ASN A 319 -22.22 19.51 -6.54
N VAL A 320 -21.03 19.49 -7.16
CA VAL A 320 -19.74 19.51 -6.46
C VAL A 320 -19.61 20.74 -5.57
N THR A 321 -19.97 21.91 -6.08
CA THR A 321 -19.99 23.17 -5.31
C THR A 321 -20.91 23.05 -4.09
N ALA A 322 -22.09 22.47 -4.25
CA ALA A 322 -23.02 22.25 -3.14
C ALA A 322 -22.44 21.28 -2.10
N MET A 323 -21.79 20.19 -2.55
CA MET A 323 -21.14 19.23 -1.65
C MET A 323 -19.99 19.85 -0.85
N ILE A 324 -19.15 20.67 -1.50
CA ILE A 324 -18.04 21.37 -0.83
C ILE A 324 -18.58 22.36 0.21
N ARG A 325 -19.61 23.15 -0.14
CA ARG A 325 -20.22 24.12 0.81
C ARG A 325 -20.87 23.45 2.02
N ALA A 326 -21.35 22.22 1.84
CA ALA A 326 -21.94 21.42 2.91
C ALA A 326 -20.91 20.55 3.65
N ASP A 327 -19.61 20.73 3.38
CA ASP A 327 -18.50 19.99 4.01
C ASP A 327 -18.71 18.47 3.98
N ARG A 328 -19.15 17.96 2.82
CA ARG A 328 -19.54 16.54 2.69
C ARG A 328 -18.33 15.64 2.46
N GLU A 329 -18.19 14.67 3.35
CA GLU A 329 -17.17 13.62 3.29
C GLU A 329 -17.57 12.50 2.29
N VAL A 330 -17.51 12.80 0.99
CA VAL A 330 -17.92 11.89 -0.10
C VAL A 330 -16.71 11.41 -0.89
N THR A 331 -16.57 10.09 -1.09
CA THR A 331 -15.42 9.49 -1.79
C THR A 331 -15.25 10.02 -3.22
N SER A 332 -16.34 10.10 -4.00
CA SER A 332 -16.29 10.59 -5.39
C SER A 332 -15.90 12.07 -5.47
N LEU A 333 -16.32 12.88 -4.50
CA LEU A 333 -15.90 14.27 -4.37
C LEU A 333 -14.40 14.37 -4.08
N LYS A 334 -13.90 13.62 -3.09
CA LYS A 334 -12.49 13.64 -2.70
C LYS A 334 -11.55 13.23 -3.82
N GLN A 335 -11.97 12.25 -4.64
CA GLN A 335 -11.22 11.83 -5.83
C GLN A 335 -11.08 12.99 -6.82
N LEU A 336 -12.20 13.62 -7.21
CA LEU A 336 -12.18 14.77 -8.13
C LEU A 336 -11.35 15.93 -7.57
N GLN A 337 -11.51 16.25 -6.27
CA GLN A 337 -10.72 17.30 -5.62
C GLN A 337 -9.22 17.02 -5.73
N GLY A 338 -8.80 15.77 -5.53
CA GLY A 338 -7.41 15.34 -5.74
C GLY A 338 -6.90 15.64 -7.15
N HIS A 339 -7.68 15.34 -8.19
CA HIS A 339 -7.31 15.60 -9.58
C HIS A 339 -7.26 17.10 -9.91
N ILE A 340 -8.17 17.89 -9.34
CA ILE A 340 -8.15 19.35 -9.47
C ILE A 340 -6.90 19.93 -8.79
N TRP A 341 -6.59 19.50 -7.57
CA TRP A 341 -5.38 19.93 -6.86
C TRP A 341 -4.11 19.52 -7.60
N ARG A 342 -4.07 18.31 -8.19
CA ARG A 342 -2.96 17.87 -9.05
C ARG A 342 -2.69 18.87 -10.17
N THR A 343 -3.74 19.36 -10.81
CA THR A 343 -3.64 20.38 -11.86
C THR A 343 -3.02 21.66 -11.30
N GLY A 344 -3.51 22.16 -10.17
CA GLY A 344 -3.02 23.40 -9.55
C GLY A 344 -1.57 23.33 -9.06
N PHE A 345 -1.15 22.18 -8.51
CA PHE A 345 0.25 21.95 -8.15
C PHE A 345 1.14 21.88 -9.40
N GLN A 346 0.73 21.16 -10.45
CA GLN A 346 1.50 21.04 -11.69
C GLN A 346 1.61 22.37 -12.46
N SER A 347 0.59 23.23 -12.39
CA SER A 347 0.60 24.57 -12.99
C SER A 347 1.32 25.61 -12.13
N ASN A 348 1.79 25.25 -10.94
CA ASN A 348 2.37 26.17 -9.94
C ASN A 348 1.43 27.34 -9.57
N GLU A 349 0.11 27.12 -9.59
CA GLU A 349 -0.87 28.13 -9.15
C GLU A 349 -0.84 28.34 -7.64
N PHE A 350 -0.41 27.33 -6.89
CA PHE A 350 -0.12 27.42 -5.47
C PHE A 350 0.93 26.37 -5.08
N VAL A 351 1.54 26.58 -3.91
CA VAL A 351 2.45 25.62 -3.25
C VAL A 351 1.85 25.21 -1.91
N ALA A 352 2.15 23.99 -1.48
CA ALA A 352 1.69 23.52 -0.19
C ALA A 352 2.45 24.23 0.94
N ILE A 353 1.72 24.64 1.97
CA ILE A 353 2.32 25.30 3.14
C ILE A 353 2.51 24.27 4.25
N VAL A 354 3.75 23.96 4.59
CA VAL A 354 4.07 23.23 5.82
C VAL A 354 4.72 24.17 6.84
N PHE A 355 4.55 23.88 8.13
CA PHE A 355 5.18 24.66 9.21
C PHE A 355 6.72 24.59 9.12
N ASP A 356 7.39 25.67 9.51
CA ASP A 356 8.84 25.86 9.32
C ASP A 356 9.73 24.82 10.01
N ASP A 357 9.22 24.21 11.07
CA ASP A 357 9.91 23.18 11.83
C ASP A 357 9.77 21.79 11.20
N VAL A 358 8.77 21.56 10.35
CA VAL A 358 8.47 20.25 9.77
C VAL A 358 9.60 19.78 8.87
N ALA A 359 10.02 20.62 7.91
CA ALA A 359 11.09 20.26 6.98
C ALA A 359 12.41 19.94 7.73
N LYS A 360 12.70 20.68 8.80
CA LYS A 360 13.89 20.47 9.64
C LYS A 360 13.79 19.18 10.46
N ALA A 361 12.62 18.91 11.04
CA ALA A 361 12.37 17.69 11.81
C ALA A 361 12.44 16.44 10.91
N LEU A 362 11.80 16.46 9.74
CA LEU A 362 11.86 15.38 8.75
C LEU A 362 13.29 15.09 8.30
N ALA A 363 14.08 16.12 7.99
CA ALA A 363 15.47 15.95 7.60
C ALA A 363 16.31 15.34 8.74
N ARG A 364 16.09 15.79 9.99
CA ARG A 364 16.77 15.24 11.17
C ARG A 364 16.44 13.76 11.40
N TRP A 365 15.16 13.42 11.34
CA TRP A 365 14.68 12.04 11.51
C TRP A 365 15.18 11.12 10.40
N HIS A 366 15.19 11.61 9.16
CA HIS A 366 15.75 10.85 8.05
C HIS A 366 17.26 10.58 8.25
N ALA A 367 18.02 11.58 8.72
CA ALA A 367 19.45 11.44 9.01
C ALA A 367 19.73 10.48 10.18
N SER A 368 18.82 10.37 11.15
CA SER A 368 18.92 9.39 12.25
C SER A 368 18.38 8.00 11.91
N GLY A 369 17.89 7.78 10.69
CA GLY A 369 17.31 6.50 10.26
C GLY A 369 15.87 6.26 10.72
N THR A 370 15.24 7.24 11.40
CA THR A 370 13.84 7.20 11.84
C THR A 370 12.93 7.16 10.62
N LYS A 371 11.99 6.21 10.60
CA LYS A 371 11.02 6.07 9.50
C LYS A 371 9.82 6.97 9.76
N VAL A 372 9.39 7.73 8.75
CA VAL A 372 8.27 8.67 8.89
C VAL A 372 7.16 8.29 7.92
N TYR A 373 5.94 8.18 8.42
CA TYR A 373 4.73 7.89 7.66
C TYR A 373 3.69 8.97 7.89
N ILE A 374 2.78 9.15 6.93
CA ILE A 374 1.67 10.09 7.04
C ILE A 374 0.36 9.33 7.19
N TYR A 375 -0.56 9.80 8.04
CA TYR A 375 -1.92 9.30 8.11
C TYR A 375 -2.93 10.46 8.15
N SER A 376 -3.74 10.60 7.10
CA SER A 376 -4.67 11.73 6.97
C SER A 376 -5.98 11.34 6.30
N SER A 377 -7.04 12.13 6.51
CA SER A 377 -8.35 11.96 5.86
C SER A 377 -8.35 12.37 4.38
N VAL A 378 -7.28 13.01 3.93
CA VAL A 378 -6.99 13.36 2.54
C VAL A 378 -6.55 12.09 1.79
N ILE A 379 -6.97 11.93 0.53
CA ILE A 379 -6.55 10.76 -0.28
C ILE A 379 -5.04 10.75 -0.49
N ARG A 380 -4.43 9.55 -0.54
CA ARG A 380 -2.95 9.39 -0.63
C ARG A 380 -2.29 10.22 -1.71
N GLU A 381 -2.89 10.28 -2.89
CA GLU A 381 -2.32 11.05 -4.00
C GLU A 381 -2.20 12.54 -3.66
N ALA A 382 -3.22 13.13 -3.05
CA ALA A 382 -3.19 14.52 -2.63
C ALA A 382 -2.18 14.75 -1.49
N GLN A 383 -2.00 13.78 -0.58
CA GLN A 383 -0.92 13.84 0.41
C GLN A 383 0.46 13.88 -0.26
N GLN A 384 0.69 13.03 -1.27
CA GLN A 384 1.95 13.03 -2.01
C GLN A 384 2.20 14.35 -2.71
N LEU A 385 1.19 14.91 -3.37
CA LEU A 385 1.28 16.20 -4.06
C LEU A 385 1.62 17.33 -3.09
N LEU A 386 1.01 17.32 -1.89
CA LEU A 386 1.28 18.30 -0.84
C LEU A 386 2.75 18.28 -0.41
N PHE A 387 3.30 17.11 -0.08
CA PHE A 387 4.70 17.02 0.34
C PHE A 387 5.70 17.15 -0.80
N ALA A 388 5.33 16.84 -2.05
CA ALA A 388 6.19 17.02 -3.22
C ALA A 388 6.36 18.49 -3.61
N ASN A 389 5.31 19.31 -3.42
CA ASN A 389 5.24 20.69 -3.89
C ASN A 389 5.11 21.67 -2.71
N SER A 390 5.88 21.45 -1.65
CA SER A 390 5.83 22.30 -0.45
C SER A 390 6.61 23.60 -0.63
N ASN A 391 6.37 24.57 0.27
CA ASN A 391 7.17 25.79 0.44
C ASN A 391 8.65 25.52 0.79
N TYR A 392 9.02 24.28 1.07
CA TYR A 392 10.39 23.81 1.28
C TYR A 392 10.91 22.89 0.15
N GLY A 393 10.21 22.84 -0.98
CA GLY A 393 10.47 21.93 -2.09
C GLY A 393 9.94 20.52 -1.83
N ASP A 394 10.56 19.53 -2.47
CA ASP A 394 10.15 18.12 -2.33
C ASP A 394 10.61 17.53 -0.99
N LEU A 395 9.62 17.30 -0.11
CA LEU A 395 9.78 16.64 1.18
C LEU A 395 9.43 15.14 1.14
N LYS A 396 8.89 14.60 0.04
CA LYS A 396 8.55 13.17 -0.07
C LYS A 396 9.75 12.26 0.17
N LYS A 397 10.95 12.71 -0.19
CA LYS A 397 12.21 11.98 0.04
C LYS A 397 12.46 11.58 1.50
N TYR A 398 11.83 12.26 2.46
CA TYR A 398 11.95 11.94 3.89
C TYR A 398 10.85 11.00 4.40
N LEU A 399 9.83 10.71 3.57
CA LEU A 399 8.65 9.94 3.95
C LEU A 399 8.73 8.52 3.37
N CYS A 400 8.31 7.55 4.17
CA CYS A 400 8.35 6.12 3.85
C CYS A 400 7.02 5.59 3.30
N GLY A 401 5.91 6.26 3.60
CA GLY A 401 4.59 5.87 3.11
C GLY A 401 3.46 6.79 3.58
N PHE A 402 2.29 6.58 2.97
CA PHE A 402 1.08 7.37 3.18
C PHE A 402 -0.12 6.46 3.45
N PHE A 403 -0.87 6.77 4.50
CA PHE A 403 -2.12 6.13 4.88
C PHE A 403 -3.26 7.14 4.75
N ASP A 404 -4.41 6.65 4.29
CA ASP A 404 -5.65 7.41 4.22
C ASP A 404 -6.80 6.58 4.80
N THR A 405 -8.03 7.07 4.73
CA THR A 405 -9.19 6.37 5.31
C THR A 405 -9.50 5.01 4.69
N THR A 406 -8.76 4.59 3.65
CA THR A 406 -8.84 3.21 3.12
C THR A 406 -8.21 2.17 4.05
N VAL A 407 -7.42 2.57 5.05
CA VAL A 407 -6.99 1.68 6.16
C VAL A 407 -8.02 1.62 7.28
N GLY A 408 -8.86 2.64 7.40
CA GLY A 408 -9.93 2.76 8.38
C GLY A 408 -10.15 4.22 8.81
N ASN A 409 -11.11 4.48 9.69
CA ASN A 409 -11.34 5.83 10.21
C ASN A 409 -10.24 6.21 11.24
N LYS A 410 -9.74 7.45 11.22
CA LYS A 410 -8.70 7.94 12.14
C LYS A 410 -9.12 7.91 13.62
N LYS A 411 -10.42 7.84 13.92
CA LYS A 411 -10.98 7.80 15.28
C LYS A 411 -11.24 6.38 15.77
N GLU A 412 -10.85 5.37 15.00
CA GLU A 412 -11.03 3.96 15.34
C GLU A 412 -9.69 3.29 15.63
N THR A 413 -9.59 2.62 16.78
CA THR A 413 -8.40 1.88 17.21
C THR A 413 -7.93 0.85 16.19
N ARG A 414 -8.86 0.19 15.48
CA ARG A 414 -8.54 -0.83 14.46
C ARG A 414 -7.65 -0.30 13.34
N SER A 415 -7.78 0.97 12.99
CA SER A 415 -7.04 1.59 11.89
C SER A 415 -5.55 1.66 12.22
N TYR A 416 -5.21 1.98 13.46
CA TYR A 416 -3.83 2.02 13.95
C TYR A 416 -3.23 0.63 14.10
N VAL A 417 -4.01 -0.36 14.53
CA VAL A 417 -3.59 -1.77 14.55
C VAL A 417 -3.24 -2.24 13.15
N GLU A 418 -4.02 -1.86 12.14
CA GLU A 418 -3.75 -2.21 10.74
C GLU A 418 -2.52 -1.47 10.18
N ILE A 419 -2.30 -0.21 10.56
CA ILE A 419 -1.09 0.54 10.23
C ILE A 419 0.14 -0.15 10.82
N LEU A 420 0.14 -0.50 12.11
CA LEU A 420 1.24 -1.21 12.77
C LEU A 420 1.60 -2.51 12.05
N LYS A 421 0.60 -3.31 11.70
CA LYS A 421 0.79 -4.54 10.91
C LYS A 421 1.36 -4.26 9.51
N THR A 422 0.83 -3.24 8.83
CA THR A 422 1.28 -2.88 7.47
C THR A 422 2.73 -2.40 7.49
N VAL A 423 3.14 -1.67 8.52
CA VAL A 423 4.51 -1.18 8.68
C VAL A 423 5.45 -2.27 9.20
N GLY A 424 4.93 -3.30 9.87
CA GLY A 424 5.73 -4.39 10.45
C GLY A 424 6.31 -4.04 11.82
N ILE A 425 5.58 -3.25 12.62
CA ILE A 425 5.95 -2.87 13.98
C ILE A 425 5.43 -3.91 14.99
N ASP A 426 6.36 -4.60 15.66
CA ASP A 426 6.04 -5.65 16.63
C ASP A 426 5.58 -5.10 17.98
N ARG A 427 6.19 -4.01 18.45
CA ARG A 427 5.81 -3.33 19.69
C ARG A 427 5.13 -2.01 19.35
N PRO A 428 3.82 -1.86 19.60
CA PRO A 428 3.09 -0.63 19.29
C PRO A 428 3.75 0.66 19.81
N ALA A 429 4.39 0.59 20.98
CA ALA A 429 5.10 1.70 21.60
C ALA A 429 6.34 2.19 20.82
N ASP A 430 6.82 1.43 19.83
CA ASP A 430 7.95 1.84 18.98
C ASP A 430 7.51 2.81 17.86
N MET A 431 6.19 2.99 17.68
CA MET A 431 5.62 4.01 16.80
C MET A 431 5.04 5.18 17.61
N LEU A 432 5.57 6.37 17.36
CA LEU A 432 5.07 7.64 17.86
C LEU A 432 4.06 8.23 16.86
N PHE A 433 2.84 8.50 17.29
CA PHE A 433 1.84 9.23 16.52
C PHE A 433 1.72 10.69 16.99
N VAL A 434 1.73 11.62 16.04
CA VAL A 434 1.53 13.05 16.29
C VAL A 434 0.29 13.53 15.53
N THR A 435 -0.68 14.08 16.26
CA THR A 435 -1.97 14.60 15.75
C THR A 435 -2.41 15.80 16.58
N ASP A 436 -3.27 16.66 16.03
CA ASP A 436 -3.97 17.70 16.80
C ASP A 436 -5.35 17.25 17.32
N ASP A 437 -5.98 16.22 16.73
CA ASP A 437 -7.31 15.75 17.13
C ASP A 437 -7.21 14.80 18.34
N PHE A 438 -7.82 15.22 19.46
CA PHE A 438 -7.88 14.45 20.70
C PHE A 438 -8.48 13.04 20.53
N ARG A 439 -9.49 12.86 19.68
CA ARG A 439 -10.14 11.56 19.46
C ARG A 439 -9.24 10.61 18.68
N GLU A 440 -8.45 11.13 17.75
CA GLU A 440 -7.42 10.36 17.05
C GLU A 440 -6.33 9.91 18.03
N ALA A 441 -5.88 10.82 18.90
CA ALA A 441 -4.93 10.51 19.94
C ALA A 441 -5.42 9.40 20.88
N VAL A 442 -6.68 9.47 21.32
CA VAL A 442 -7.31 8.41 22.14
C VAL A 442 -7.35 7.07 21.40
N ALA A 443 -7.73 7.08 20.12
CA ALA A 443 -7.83 5.87 19.31
C ALA A 443 -6.45 5.19 19.09
N ALA A 444 -5.41 5.99 18.82
CA ALA A 444 -4.03 5.52 18.67
C ALA A 444 -3.44 4.98 19.97
N ALA A 445 -3.66 5.69 21.09
CA ALA A 445 -3.21 5.24 22.40
C ALA A 445 -3.88 3.93 22.83
N ALA A 446 -5.17 3.74 22.49
CA ALA A 446 -5.87 2.47 22.71
C ALA A 446 -5.30 1.32 21.87
N ALA A 447 -4.60 1.61 20.75
CA ALA A 447 -3.87 0.61 19.97
C ALA A 447 -2.44 0.36 20.50
N GLY A 448 -2.01 1.10 21.52
CA GLY A 448 -0.71 0.95 22.18
C GLY A 448 0.40 1.85 21.63
N LEU A 449 0.10 2.78 20.71
CA LEU A 449 1.09 3.72 20.18
C LEU A 449 1.51 4.74 21.25
N GLU A 450 2.74 5.24 21.16
CA GLU A 450 3.10 6.49 21.83
C GLU A 450 2.39 7.64 21.11
N VAL A 451 1.83 8.60 21.84
CA VAL A 451 1.03 9.68 21.25
C VAL A 451 1.42 11.04 21.82
N ILE A 452 1.61 12.00 20.93
CA ILE A 452 1.82 13.41 21.26
C ILE A 452 0.77 14.26 20.55
N LEU A 453 0.19 15.22 21.27
CA LEU A 453 -0.71 16.20 20.71
C LEU A 453 0.06 17.42 20.17
N SER A 454 -0.18 17.77 18.91
CA SER A 454 0.38 18.96 18.27
C SER A 454 -0.49 20.18 18.53
N ILE A 455 0.10 21.22 19.11
CA ILE A 455 -0.55 22.52 19.33
C ILE A 455 0.01 23.48 18.30
N ARG A 456 -0.80 23.83 17.29
CA ARG A 456 -0.45 24.80 16.27
C ARG A 456 -1.39 26.00 16.28
N PRO A 457 -0.95 27.16 15.76
CA PRO A 457 -1.83 28.30 15.56
C PRO A 457 -3.05 27.92 14.72
N GLY A 458 -4.24 28.17 15.24
CA GLY A 458 -5.52 27.87 14.58
C GLY A 458 -6.16 26.54 14.98
N ASN A 459 -5.46 25.67 15.73
CA ASN A 459 -6.05 24.41 16.20
C ASN A 459 -7.16 24.67 17.24
N GLY A 460 -8.12 23.74 17.31
CA GLY A 460 -9.17 23.75 18.32
C GLY A 460 -8.63 23.58 19.75
N SER A 461 -9.41 24.03 20.74
CA SER A 461 -9.05 23.84 22.15
C SER A 461 -9.13 22.37 22.56
N LEU A 462 -8.08 21.86 23.19
CA LEU A 462 -8.06 20.52 23.75
C LEU A 462 -8.83 20.45 25.09
N PRO A 463 -9.43 19.29 25.45
CA PRO A 463 -10.04 19.09 26.76
C PRO A 463 -9.03 19.30 27.90
N GLN A 464 -9.47 19.90 29.02
CA GLN A 464 -8.60 20.02 30.20
C GLN A 464 -8.22 18.63 30.74
N ASN A 465 -6.97 18.49 31.20
CA ASN A 465 -6.43 17.26 31.79
C ASN A 465 -6.52 16.02 30.87
N HIS A 466 -6.33 16.20 29.57
CA HIS A 466 -6.35 15.11 28.58
C HIS A 466 -5.26 14.03 28.76
N GLY A 467 -4.22 14.29 29.55
CA GLY A 467 -3.20 13.29 29.92
C GLY A 467 -2.09 13.04 28.87
N PHE A 468 -2.31 13.41 27.61
CA PHE A 468 -1.26 13.35 26.57
C PHE A 468 -0.18 14.43 26.72
N ARG A 469 1.05 14.10 26.30
CA ARG A 469 2.12 15.09 26.10
C ARG A 469 1.77 15.98 24.91
N THR A 470 2.08 17.27 25.01
CA THR A 470 1.87 18.26 23.95
C THR A 470 3.19 18.84 23.45
N ILE A 471 3.24 19.26 22.19
CA ILE A 471 4.35 20.00 21.58
C ILE A 471 3.81 21.14 20.73
N GLU A 472 4.59 22.21 20.59
CA GLU A 472 4.31 23.32 19.67
C GLU A 472 5.17 23.24 18.40
N SER A 473 6.23 22.42 18.45
CA SER A 473 7.12 22.11 17.32
C SER A 473 7.54 20.64 17.30
N LEU A 474 7.59 20.05 16.10
CA LEU A 474 8.16 18.72 15.85
C LEU A 474 9.65 18.62 16.22
N LEU A 475 10.35 19.76 16.35
CA LEU A 475 11.75 19.77 16.78
C LEU A 475 11.93 19.38 18.26
N GLU A 476 10.88 19.49 19.07
CA GLU A 476 10.87 19.10 20.49
C GLU A 476 10.88 17.59 20.72
N ILE A 477 10.55 16.81 19.68
CA ILE A 477 10.64 15.35 19.71
C ILE A 477 12.13 15.01 19.58
N GLN A 478 12.73 14.49 20.66
CA GLN A 478 14.10 14.00 20.67
C GLN A 478 14.08 12.47 20.52
N HIS A 479 14.92 11.96 19.62
CA HIS A 479 15.25 10.54 19.52
C HIS A 479 16.73 10.37 19.84
#